data_AF-A0A6A4DH07-F1
#
_entry.id   AF-A0A6A4DH07-F1
#
_cell.length_a   1.000
_cell.length_b   1.000
_cell.length_c   1.000
_cell.angle_alpha   90.00
_cell.angle_beta   90.00
_cell.angle_gamma   90.00
#
_symmetry.space_group_name_H-M   'P 1'
#
loop_
_entity.id
_entity.type
_entity.pdbx_description
1 polymer ?
#
loop_
_entity_poly.entity_id
_entity_poly.type
_entity_poly.pdbx_seq_one_letter_code
_entity_poly.pdbx_strand_id
1 'polypeptide(L)'
;MMKLPHWLSEADIHGNAAQLGSFAVYLWQFGMNKRLEGNTYSTISGKLCAVRWYHKSNAGYDPGVSTSHAILLRGIRRFTDPVLKQHPVSAPLLRALAASLDLSQTHDQLLWGGILLAYFFLLRRSEYLFIGSKRHNYILKLGHIRFFDDKGSRASRDTAASVGIKLQGAKNNQYGREECRFHSRSGDPVLCPVLAAQWIFKAAQSVGTRADMPALSTSLTTGITANDVSSAIKTAAIRTRQDPSRFSTHSIRIGGATALLNAGADRLVIKLLGRWLSNAFEAYPVLTAQGSAHLSRLMS
;
A
#
# COMPACT_ATOMS: atom_id res chain seq x y z
N MET A 1 24.35 23.99 34.94
CA MET A 1 23.66 23.33 33.81
C MET A 1 23.32 24.41 32.80
N MET A 2 24.02 24.47 31.67
CA MET A 2 23.84 25.53 30.67
C MET A 2 22.44 25.35 30.04
N LYS A 3 21.48 26.21 30.39
CA LYS A 3 20.17 26.23 29.74
C LYS A 3 20.39 26.73 28.32
N LEU A 4 20.38 25.82 27.36
CA LEU A 4 20.29 26.19 25.95
C LEU A 4 19.06 27.09 25.78
N PRO A 5 19.16 28.22 25.06
CA PRO A 5 18.02 29.09 24.84
C PRO A 5 16.88 28.31 24.19
N HIS A 6 15.64 28.66 24.56
CA HIS A 6 14.46 28.00 24.00
C HIS A 6 14.44 28.20 22.48
N TRP A 7 14.43 27.08 21.74
CA TRP A 7 14.43 27.08 20.27
C TRP A 7 13.18 27.72 19.68
N LEU A 8 12.06 27.78 20.41
CA LEU A 8 10.85 28.51 20.04
C LEU A 8 10.26 29.11 21.32
N SER A 9 9.64 30.28 21.25
CA SER A 9 9.11 31.03 22.41
C SER A 9 7.60 31.26 22.27
N GLU A 10 6.86 31.23 23.37
CA GLU A 10 5.43 31.59 23.37
C GLU A 10 5.18 33.04 22.95
N ALA A 11 6.07 33.94 23.36
CA ALA A 11 5.90 35.39 23.18
C ALA A 11 6.35 35.92 21.80
N ASP A 12 7.10 35.13 21.02
CA ASP A 12 7.73 35.60 19.78
C ASP A 12 7.30 34.78 18.55
N ILE A 13 6.10 35.09 18.05
CA ILE A 13 5.53 34.44 16.87
C ILE A 13 6.37 34.73 15.61
N HIS A 14 6.97 35.91 15.50
CA HIS A 14 7.77 36.30 14.33
C HIS A 14 9.12 35.59 14.31
N GLY A 15 9.82 35.53 15.44
CA GLY A 15 11.07 34.76 15.58
C GLY A 15 10.84 33.27 15.39
N ASN A 16 9.77 32.71 15.98
CA ASN A 16 9.35 31.34 15.71
C ASN A 16 9.15 31.09 14.22
N ALA A 17 8.54 32.05 13.53
CA ALA A 17 8.27 31.92 12.10
C ALA A 17 9.55 31.87 11.27
N ALA A 18 10.53 32.73 11.58
CA ALA A 18 11.83 32.68 10.92
C ALA A 18 12.55 31.36 11.19
N GLN A 19 12.50 30.87 12.43
CA GLN A 19 13.24 29.70 12.88
C GLN A 19 12.69 28.38 12.32
N LEU A 20 11.36 28.23 12.29
CA LEU A 20 10.69 27.13 11.61
C LEU A 20 10.91 27.18 10.09
N GLY A 21 11.00 28.38 9.51
CA GLY A 21 11.35 28.58 8.10
C GLY A 21 12.77 28.10 7.78
N SER A 22 13.75 28.53 8.56
CA SER A 22 15.14 28.07 8.46
C SER A 22 15.26 26.56 8.64
N PHE A 23 14.51 25.99 9.59
CA PHE A 23 14.44 24.55 9.77
C PHE A 23 13.83 23.83 8.56
N ALA A 24 12.78 24.38 7.94
CA ALA A 24 12.21 23.83 6.71
C ALA A 24 13.20 23.83 5.55
N VAL A 25 13.99 24.91 5.38
CA VAL A 25 15.06 25.00 4.37
C VAL A 25 16.16 23.98 4.67
N TYR A 26 16.60 23.87 5.92
CA TYR A 26 17.57 22.87 6.34
C TYR A 26 17.09 21.44 6.01
N LEU A 27 15.83 21.12 6.34
CA LEU A 27 15.24 19.84 6.00
C LEU A 27 15.16 19.61 4.50
N TRP A 28 14.90 20.66 3.71
CA TRP A 28 14.85 20.58 2.25
C TRP A 28 16.22 20.36 1.61
N GLN A 29 17.29 20.92 2.19
CA GLN A 29 18.64 20.76 1.65
C GLN A 29 19.34 19.49 2.14
N PHE A 30 19.19 19.14 3.42
CA PHE A 30 20.02 18.12 4.09
C PHE A 30 19.23 16.94 4.65
N GLY A 31 17.90 17.00 4.66
CA GLY A 31 17.04 15.86 4.96
C GLY A 31 16.92 15.45 6.42
N MET A 32 17.92 15.71 7.25
CA MET A 32 18.01 15.15 8.62
C MET A 32 17.57 13.67 8.61
N ASN A 33 18.14 12.92 7.69
CA ASN A 33 17.85 11.52 7.41
C ASN A 33 19.17 10.79 7.14
N LYS A 34 19.14 9.45 7.17
CA LYS A 34 20.36 8.63 7.04
C LYS A 34 21.11 8.81 5.72
N ARG A 35 20.47 9.38 4.70
CA ARG A 35 21.05 9.61 3.37
C ARG A 35 21.66 11.00 3.24
N LEU A 36 21.42 11.90 4.20
CA LEU A 36 21.84 13.31 4.14
C LEU A 36 21.32 14.04 2.89
N GLU A 37 20.20 13.58 2.34
CA GLU A 37 19.57 14.13 1.14
C GLU A 37 18.31 14.92 1.49
N GLY A 38 18.05 16.01 0.79
CA GLY A 38 16.86 16.84 0.94
C GLY A 38 15.54 16.09 1.09
N ASN A 39 14.71 16.50 2.06
CA ASN A 39 13.38 15.92 2.23
C ASN A 39 12.39 16.42 1.20
N THR A 40 11.41 15.57 0.89
CA THR A 40 10.24 15.98 0.12
C THR A 40 9.37 16.97 0.91
N TYR A 41 8.63 17.81 0.20
CA TYR A 41 7.65 18.75 0.75
C TYR A 41 6.72 18.13 1.82
N SER A 42 6.19 16.93 1.55
CA SER A 42 5.28 16.24 2.48
C SER A 42 5.99 15.81 3.77
N THR A 43 7.25 15.39 3.66
CA THR A 43 8.07 15.01 4.82
C THR A 43 8.43 16.22 5.66
N ILE A 44 8.80 17.34 5.03
CA ILE A 44 9.05 18.62 5.72
C ILE A 44 7.79 19.05 6.47
N SER A 45 6.65 19.05 5.80
CA SER A 45 5.36 19.40 6.41
C SER A 45 5.03 18.52 7.62
N GLY A 46 5.29 17.21 7.52
CA GLY A 46 5.11 16.27 8.64
C GLY A 46 6.03 16.55 9.83
N LYS A 47 7.32 16.84 9.58
CA LYS A 47 8.27 17.22 10.64
C LYS A 47 7.87 18.52 11.33
N LEU A 48 7.45 19.54 10.57
CA LEU A 48 6.94 20.79 11.13
C LEU A 48 5.67 20.58 11.96
N CYS A 49 4.75 19.72 11.51
CA CYS A 49 3.57 19.35 12.29
C CYS A 49 3.94 18.65 13.61
N ALA A 50 4.96 17.79 13.61
CA ALA A 50 5.43 17.14 14.83
C ALA A 50 6.00 18.14 15.85
N VAL A 51 6.77 19.13 15.38
CA VAL A 51 7.29 20.22 16.23
C VAL A 51 6.14 21.00 16.88
N ARG A 52 5.14 21.40 16.08
CA ARG A 52 3.97 22.14 16.57
C ARG A 52 3.13 21.31 17.54
N TRP A 53 2.91 20.04 17.22
CA TRP A 53 2.18 19.12 18.10
C TRP A 53 2.88 18.96 19.45
N TYR A 54 4.21 18.84 19.47
CA TYR A 54 4.97 18.74 20.71
C TYR A 54 4.78 19.98 21.59
N HIS A 55 4.92 21.18 21.04
CA HIS A 55 4.76 22.43 21.78
C HIS A 55 3.32 22.57 22.31
N LYS A 56 2.33 22.29 21.46
CA LYS A 56 0.92 22.37 21.88
C LYS A 56 0.60 21.37 23.00
N SER A 57 1.17 20.16 22.94
CA SER A 57 0.82 19.09 23.87
C SER A 57 1.64 19.09 25.16
N ASN A 58 2.88 19.61 25.12
CA ASN A 58 3.83 19.52 26.26
C ASN A 58 4.26 20.89 26.79
N ALA A 59 4.22 21.94 25.97
CA ALA A 59 4.70 23.27 26.33
C ALA A 59 3.56 24.29 26.50
N GLY A 60 2.31 23.94 26.17
CA GLY A 60 1.13 24.78 26.41
C GLY A 60 0.85 25.85 25.34
N TYR A 61 1.69 25.97 24.31
CA TYR A 61 1.52 26.96 23.22
C TYR A 61 1.74 26.35 21.84
N ASP A 62 1.17 26.97 20.81
CA ASP A 62 1.50 26.66 19.41
C ASP A 62 2.48 27.74 18.91
N PRO A 63 3.68 27.39 18.45
CA PRO A 63 4.65 28.38 17.96
C PRO A 63 4.16 29.14 16.70
N GLY A 64 3.04 28.70 16.10
CA GLY A 64 2.33 29.42 15.06
C GLY A 64 2.90 29.20 13.66
N VAL A 65 2.12 29.59 12.65
CA VAL A 65 2.54 29.68 11.25
C VAL A 65 2.15 31.05 10.72
N SER A 66 3.01 31.64 9.88
CA SER A 66 2.79 32.95 9.27
C SER A 66 2.51 32.80 7.78
N THR A 67 2.03 33.87 7.14
CA THR A 67 1.86 33.89 5.67
C THR A 67 3.19 33.61 4.95
N SER A 68 4.30 34.12 5.49
CA SER A 68 5.65 33.89 4.97
C SER A 68 6.02 32.40 4.94
N HIS A 69 5.59 31.62 5.94
CA HIS A 69 5.76 30.17 5.95
C HIS A 69 4.99 29.47 4.84
N ALA A 70 3.75 29.88 4.59
CA ALA A 70 2.94 29.30 3.52
C ALA A 70 3.53 29.59 2.12
N ILE A 71 4.19 30.74 1.96
CA ILE A 71 4.93 31.10 0.74
C ILE A 71 6.20 30.26 0.61
N LEU A 72 7.01 30.16 1.67
CA LEU A 72 8.22 29.33 1.69
C LEU A 72 7.91 27.87 1.36
N LEU A 73 6.91 27.28 2.01
CA LEU A 73 6.49 25.91 1.78
C LEU A 73 5.96 25.69 0.34
N ARG A 74 5.30 26.69 -0.26
CA ARG A 74 4.95 26.66 -1.69
C ARG A 74 6.18 26.72 -2.59
N GLY A 75 7.17 27.55 -2.27
CA GLY A 75 8.46 27.61 -2.95
C GLY A 75 9.17 26.26 -2.93
N ILE A 76 9.37 25.70 -1.73
CA ILE A 76 9.94 24.36 -1.54
C ILE A 76 9.19 23.33 -2.37
N ARG A 77 7.85 23.33 -2.34
CA ARG A 77 7.05 22.39 -3.15
C ARG A 77 7.29 22.53 -4.65
N ARG A 78 7.50 23.75 -5.16
CA ARG A 78 7.76 24.02 -6.58
C ARG A 78 9.15 23.59 -7.01
N PHE A 79 10.15 23.71 -6.14
CA PHE A 79 11.55 23.37 -6.42
C PHE A 79 11.95 21.96 -5.97
N THR A 80 11.08 21.25 -5.25
CA THR A 80 11.27 19.83 -4.97
C THR A 80 10.83 19.02 -6.18
N ASP A 81 11.67 18.08 -6.60
CA ASP A 81 11.29 17.14 -7.66
C ASP A 81 9.93 16.49 -7.34
N PRO A 82 9.04 16.36 -8.34
CA PRO A 82 7.76 15.72 -8.13
C PRO A 82 7.98 14.29 -7.65
N VAL A 83 7.24 13.90 -6.60
CA VAL A 83 7.29 12.53 -6.10
C VAL A 83 6.93 11.59 -7.25
N LEU A 84 7.91 10.78 -7.65
CA LEU A 84 7.78 9.80 -8.71
C LEU A 84 6.61 8.85 -8.37
N LYS A 85 5.53 8.96 -9.15
CA LYS A 85 4.35 8.10 -8.98
C LYS A 85 4.72 6.65 -9.26
N GLN A 86 4.31 5.77 -8.36
CA GLN A 86 4.51 4.33 -8.58
C GLN A 86 3.64 3.85 -9.73
N HIS A 87 4.18 2.93 -10.54
CA HIS A 87 3.44 2.36 -11.66
C HIS A 87 2.51 1.24 -11.19
N PRO A 88 1.35 1.07 -11.84
CA PRO A 88 0.48 -0.07 -11.60
C PRO A 88 1.17 -1.37 -12.01
N VAL A 89 1.03 -2.41 -11.20
CA VAL A 89 1.32 -3.78 -11.65
C VAL A 89 0.27 -4.18 -12.68
N SER A 90 0.68 -4.48 -13.91
CA SER A 90 -0.19 -4.89 -15.01
C SER A 90 -0.35 -6.41 -15.09
N ALA A 91 -1.38 -6.90 -15.78
CA ALA A 91 -1.55 -8.34 -16.02
C ALA A 91 -0.35 -8.98 -16.76
N PRO A 92 0.25 -8.37 -17.80
CA PRO A 92 1.50 -8.87 -18.39
C PRO A 92 2.66 -8.96 -17.37
N LEU A 93 2.82 -7.96 -16.49
CA LEU A 93 3.85 -7.99 -15.46
C LEU A 93 3.60 -9.12 -14.45
N LEU A 94 2.35 -9.36 -14.05
CA LEU A 94 1.98 -10.49 -13.19
C LEU A 94 2.29 -11.84 -13.83
N ARG A 95 2.03 -12.00 -15.13
CA ARG A 95 2.38 -13.24 -15.85
C ARG A 95 3.90 -13.43 -15.95
N ALA A 96 4.64 -12.35 -16.20
CA ALA A 96 6.11 -12.40 -16.19
C ALA A 96 6.67 -12.76 -14.81
N LEU A 97 6.03 -12.28 -13.74
CA LEU A 97 6.36 -12.64 -12.36
C LEU A 97 6.05 -14.12 -12.11
N ALA A 98 4.86 -14.59 -12.45
CA ALA A 98 4.47 -16.00 -12.27
C ALA A 98 5.43 -16.96 -12.99
N ALA A 99 5.87 -16.61 -14.20
CA ALA A 99 6.83 -17.40 -14.98
C ALA A 99 8.25 -17.42 -14.39
N SER A 100 8.54 -16.58 -13.40
CA SER A 100 9.84 -16.54 -12.70
C SER A 100 9.84 -17.26 -11.35
N LEU A 101 8.69 -17.76 -10.91
CA LEU A 101 8.54 -18.47 -9.64
C LEU A 101 8.58 -19.98 -9.83
N ASP A 102 9.17 -20.68 -8.87
CA ASP A 102 9.11 -22.13 -8.77
C ASP A 102 7.97 -22.54 -7.85
N LEU A 103 6.79 -22.80 -8.42
CA LEU A 103 5.59 -23.19 -7.67
C LEU A 103 5.65 -24.61 -7.09
N SER A 104 6.78 -25.34 -7.24
CA SER A 104 7.06 -26.51 -6.42
C SER A 104 7.48 -26.11 -4.99
N GLN A 105 8.08 -24.93 -4.83
CA GLN A 105 8.52 -24.40 -3.55
C GLN A 105 7.37 -23.73 -2.78
N THR A 106 7.22 -24.13 -1.52
CA THR A 106 6.23 -23.58 -0.58
C THR A 106 6.30 -22.06 -0.45
N HIS A 107 7.51 -21.49 -0.43
CA HIS A 107 7.70 -20.04 -0.35
C HIS A 107 7.07 -19.32 -1.55
N ASP A 108 7.31 -19.81 -2.75
CA ASP A 108 6.84 -19.19 -3.99
C ASP A 108 5.33 -19.36 -4.18
N GLN A 109 4.76 -20.47 -3.70
CA GLN A 109 3.31 -20.64 -3.61
C GLN A 109 2.66 -19.56 -2.71
N LEU A 110 3.23 -19.30 -1.52
CA LEU A 110 2.74 -18.24 -0.61
C LEU A 110 2.93 -16.85 -1.22
N LEU A 111 4.09 -16.60 -1.81
CA LEU A 111 4.42 -15.33 -2.45
C LEU A 111 3.44 -15.04 -3.60
N TRP A 112 3.23 -16.00 -4.50
CA TRP A 112 2.33 -15.86 -5.62
C TRP A 112 0.88 -15.69 -5.19
N GLY A 113 0.40 -16.57 -4.31
CA GLY A 113 -0.95 -16.50 -3.77
C GLY A 113 -1.19 -15.18 -3.04
N GLY A 114 -0.23 -14.71 -2.25
CA GLY A 114 -0.28 -13.43 -1.55
C GLY A 114 -0.34 -12.22 -2.50
N ILE A 115 0.47 -12.20 -3.55
CA ILE A 115 0.47 -11.13 -4.56
C ILE A 115 -0.87 -11.05 -5.28
N LEU A 116 -1.40 -12.18 -5.74
CA LEU A 116 -2.69 -12.22 -6.44
C LEU A 116 -3.85 -11.85 -5.50
N LEU A 117 -3.86 -12.37 -4.27
CA LEU A 117 -4.88 -12.00 -3.29
C LEU A 117 -4.87 -10.49 -3.05
N ALA A 118 -3.69 -9.89 -2.89
CA ALA A 118 -3.56 -8.46 -2.72
C ALA A 118 -3.98 -7.65 -3.95
N TYR A 119 -3.74 -8.17 -5.15
CA TYR A 119 -4.15 -7.56 -6.41
C TYR A 119 -5.68 -7.54 -6.54
N PHE A 120 -6.36 -8.67 -6.37
CA PHE A 120 -7.81 -8.76 -6.51
C PHE A 120 -8.54 -8.01 -5.39
N PHE A 121 -8.15 -8.21 -4.13
CA PHE A 121 -8.82 -7.60 -2.98
C PHE A 121 -8.31 -6.19 -2.62
N LEU A 122 -7.46 -5.61 -3.47
CA LEU A 122 -6.82 -4.31 -3.27
C LEU A 122 -6.20 -4.17 -1.88
N LEU A 123 -5.47 -5.18 -1.40
CA LEU A 123 -4.95 -5.18 -0.04
C LEU A 123 -3.82 -4.15 0.14
N ARG A 124 -3.76 -3.54 1.33
CA ARG A 124 -2.59 -2.76 1.75
C ARG A 124 -1.51 -3.71 2.22
N ARG A 125 -0.24 -3.38 1.99
CA ARG A 125 0.91 -4.22 2.44
C ARG A 125 0.80 -4.69 3.89
N SER A 126 0.35 -3.83 4.81
CA SER A 126 0.23 -4.14 6.24
C SER A 126 -0.91 -5.11 6.59
N GLU A 127 -1.84 -5.35 5.67
CA GLU A 127 -2.98 -6.24 5.89
C GLU A 127 -2.62 -7.70 5.64
N TYR A 128 -1.52 -8.02 4.93
CA TYR A 128 -1.18 -9.40 4.56
C TYR A 128 0.31 -9.76 4.63
N LEU A 129 1.21 -8.77 4.79
CA LEU A 129 2.66 -9.01 4.79
C LEU A 129 3.31 -8.71 6.14
N PHE A 130 4.42 -9.40 6.39
CA PHE A 130 5.37 -9.06 7.44
C PHE A 130 6.19 -7.83 7.03
N ILE A 131 6.51 -6.97 8.00
CA ILE A 131 7.33 -5.77 7.85
C ILE A 131 8.61 -5.99 8.67
N GLY A 132 9.64 -6.52 8.01
CA GLY A 132 10.79 -7.10 8.72
C GLY A 132 10.33 -8.29 9.55
N SER A 133 10.74 -8.34 10.82
CA SER A 133 10.31 -9.37 11.78
C SER A 133 8.95 -9.09 12.45
N LYS A 134 8.30 -7.96 12.11
CA LYS A 134 7.06 -7.53 12.75
C LYS A 134 5.85 -7.76 11.85
N ARG A 135 4.68 -7.94 12.46
CA ARG A 135 3.37 -7.95 11.78
C ARG A 135 2.38 -7.08 12.54
N HIS A 136 1.34 -6.63 11.85
CA HIS A 136 0.24 -5.93 12.50
C HIS A 136 -0.75 -6.92 13.12
N ASN A 137 -1.43 -6.52 14.20
CA ASN A 137 -2.43 -7.36 14.88
C ASN A 137 -3.63 -7.72 14.00
N TYR A 138 -3.92 -6.88 12.98
CA TYR A 138 -5.00 -7.07 12.01
C TYR A 138 -4.56 -7.82 10.73
N ILE A 139 -3.38 -8.47 10.73
CA ILE A 139 -2.91 -9.25 9.58
C ILE A 139 -3.92 -10.34 9.20
N LEU A 140 -4.08 -10.57 7.90
CA LEU A 140 -4.95 -11.61 7.37
C LEU A 140 -4.48 -12.99 7.85
N LYS A 141 -5.35 -13.69 8.57
CA LYS A 141 -5.11 -15.03 9.08
C LYS A 141 -5.62 -16.08 8.09
N LEU A 142 -5.09 -17.30 8.15
CA LEU A 142 -5.50 -18.38 7.25
C LEU A 142 -7.02 -18.65 7.35
N GLY A 143 -7.57 -18.70 8.57
CA GLY A 143 -9.00 -18.95 8.82
C GLY A 143 -9.94 -17.84 8.35
N HIS A 144 -9.40 -16.68 7.96
CA HIS A 144 -10.17 -15.59 7.37
C HIS A 144 -10.42 -15.78 5.87
N ILE A 145 -9.68 -16.68 5.22
CA ILE A 145 -9.84 -17.00 3.80
C ILE A 145 -10.78 -18.20 3.68
N ARG A 146 -11.84 -18.06 2.89
CA ARG A 146 -12.95 -19.00 2.84
C ARG A 146 -13.38 -19.26 1.39
N PHE A 147 -13.62 -20.51 1.05
CA PHE A 147 -14.10 -20.92 -0.27
C PHE A 147 -15.63 -21.09 -0.27
N PHE A 148 -16.24 -20.74 -1.40
CA PHE A 148 -17.68 -20.81 -1.59
C PHE A 148 -18.02 -21.35 -2.99
N ASP A 149 -19.14 -22.05 -3.10
CA ASP A 149 -19.71 -22.52 -4.36
C ASP A 149 -20.48 -21.39 -5.09
N ASP A 150 -21.12 -21.73 -6.20
CA ASP A 150 -21.95 -20.84 -7.02
C ASP A 150 -23.22 -20.36 -6.31
N LYS A 151 -23.68 -21.12 -5.32
CA LYS A 151 -24.83 -20.79 -4.45
C LYS A 151 -24.42 -19.99 -3.21
N GLY A 152 -23.13 -19.69 -3.05
CA GLY A 152 -22.61 -18.95 -1.90
C GLY A 152 -22.47 -19.78 -0.61
N SER A 153 -22.62 -21.10 -0.70
CA SER A 153 -22.41 -22.04 0.41
C SER A 153 -20.94 -22.42 0.55
N ARG A 154 -20.55 -22.96 1.71
CA ARG A 154 -19.16 -23.37 1.97
C ARG A 154 -18.75 -24.51 1.02
N ALA A 155 -17.67 -24.30 0.28
CA ALA A 155 -17.15 -25.28 -0.67
C ALA A 155 -15.76 -25.79 -0.28
N SER A 156 -15.38 -26.92 -0.85
CA SER A 156 -14.00 -27.39 -0.83
C SER A 156 -13.12 -26.50 -1.71
N ARG A 157 -11.80 -26.65 -1.58
CA ARG A 157 -10.83 -25.90 -2.39
C ARG A 157 -11.04 -26.15 -3.87
N ASP A 158 -11.31 -27.39 -4.25
CA ASP A 158 -11.30 -27.84 -5.64
C ASP A 158 -12.56 -27.43 -6.41
N THR A 159 -13.71 -27.38 -5.72
CA THR A 159 -15.02 -27.06 -6.33
C THR A 159 -15.43 -25.60 -6.16
N ALA A 160 -14.62 -24.77 -5.51
CA ALA A 160 -14.97 -23.39 -5.20
C ALA A 160 -15.23 -22.54 -6.45
N ALA A 161 -16.38 -21.89 -6.52
CA ALA A 161 -16.69 -20.89 -7.54
C ALA A 161 -16.19 -19.50 -7.13
N SER A 162 -16.05 -19.23 -5.83
CA SER A 162 -15.56 -17.96 -5.30
C SER A 162 -14.73 -18.12 -4.03
N VAL A 163 -13.98 -17.06 -3.70
CA VAL A 163 -13.24 -16.94 -2.45
C VAL A 163 -13.66 -15.67 -1.73
N GLY A 164 -13.85 -15.77 -0.42
CA GLY A 164 -14.07 -14.64 0.47
C GLY A 164 -12.92 -14.47 1.46
N ILE A 165 -12.63 -13.21 1.80
CA ILE A 165 -11.70 -12.86 2.88
C ILE A 165 -12.41 -12.03 3.94
N LYS A 166 -12.02 -12.24 5.19
CA LYS A 166 -12.42 -11.44 6.35
C LYS A 166 -11.27 -10.53 6.79
N LEU A 167 -11.48 -9.22 6.74
CA LEU A 167 -10.51 -8.22 7.20
C LEU A 167 -10.92 -7.70 8.57
N GLN A 168 -10.02 -7.80 9.56
CA GLN A 168 -10.27 -7.44 10.96
C GLN A 168 -9.77 -6.03 11.34
N GLY A 169 -9.37 -5.22 10.36
CA GLY A 169 -8.94 -3.84 10.59
C GLY A 169 -7.91 -3.33 9.59
N ALA A 170 -7.66 -2.03 9.63
CA ALA A 170 -6.61 -1.33 8.90
C ALA A 170 -6.24 -0.06 9.68
N LYS A 171 -5.11 0.59 9.34
CA LYS A 171 -4.70 1.89 9.94
C LYS A 171 -5.82 2.95 9.98
N ASN A 172 -6.76 2.89 9.04
CA ASN A 172 -7.86 3.85 8.89
C ASN A 172 -9.22 3.29 9.37
N ASN A 173 -9.23 2.13 10.03
CA ASN A 173 -10.39 1.49 10.63
C ASN A 173 -10.05 1.14 12.09
N GLN A 174 -9.73 2.18 12.88
CA GLN A 174 -9.35 2.04 14.29
C GLN A 174 -10.51 1.53 15.16
N TYR A 175 -11.75 1.60 14.66
CA TYR A 175 -12.97 1.17 15.34
C TYR A 175 -13.50 -0.21 14.88
N GLY A 176 -12.68 -1.02 14.19
CA GLY A 176 -12.86 -2.47 14.17
C GLY A 176 -14.02 -3.03 13.36
N ARG A 177 -14.53 -2.33 12.33
CA ARG A 177 -15.54 -2.96 11.44
C ARG A 177 -14.91 -4.11 10.67
N GLU A 178 -15.35 -5.33 10.97
CA GLU A 178 -15.00 -6.50 10.18
C GLU A 178 -15.63 -6.39 8.79
N GLU A 179 -14.82 -6.56 7.75
CA GLU A 179 -15.29 -6.50 6.38
C GLU A 179 -15.05 -7.84 5.68
N CYS A 180 -16.13 -8.44 5.20
CA CYS A 180 -16.07 -9.55 4.27
C CYS A 180 -16.08 -9.04 2.84
N ARG A 181 -15.23 -9.63 1.99
CA ARG A 181 -15.15 -9.34 0.56
C ARG A 181 -15.06 -10.65 -0.19
N PHE A 182 -15.59 -10.69 -1.40
CA PHE A 182 -15.67 -11.89 -2.21
C PHE A 182 -15.20 -11.60 -3.63
N HIS A 183 -14.55 -12.57 -4.25
CA HIS A 183 -14.28 -12.60 -5.67
C HIS A 183 -14.58 -13.98 -6.24
N SER A 184 -15.34 -14.00 -7.34
CA SER A 184 -15.53 -15.20 -8.13
C SER A 184 -14.26 -15.58 -8.89
N ARG A 185 -14.19 -16.85 -9.29
CA ARG A 185 -13.17 -17.37 -10.21
C ARG A 185 -13.16 -16.50 -11.48
N SER A 186 -11.97 -16.06 -11.92
CA SER A 186 -11.83 -15.12 -13.04
C SER A 186 -11.93 -15.79 -14.43
N GLY A 187 -11.82 -17.12 -14.49
CA GLY A 187 -11.66 -17.88 -15.74
C GLY A 187 -10.23 -17.89 -16.29
N ASP A 188 -9.33 -17.04 -15.79
CA ASP A 188 -7.92 -17.03 -16.17
C ASP A 188 -7.15 -18.14 -15.42
N PRO A 189 -6.33 -18.97 -16.11
CA PRO A 189 -5.62 -20.09 -15.48
C PRO A 189 -4.45 -19.65 -14.59
N VAL A 190 -3.99 -18.41 -14.71
CA VAL A 190 -2.84 -17.86 -13.97
C VAL A 190 -3.31 -16.77 -12.99
N LEU A 191 -4.14 -15.85 -13.45
CA LEU A 191 -4.59 -14.66 -12.72
C LEU A 191 -5.99 -14.88 -12.16
N CYS A 192 -6.09 -15.70 -11.10
CA CYS A 192 -7.37 -16.03 -10.49
C CYS A 192 -7.33 -15.93 -8.96
N PRO A 193 -8.30 -15.23 -8.33
CA PRO A 193 -8.33 -15.08 -6.87
C PRO A 193 -8.60 -16.39 -6.15
N VAL A 194 -9.38 -17.30 -6.74
CA VAL A 194 -9.63 -18.64 -6.19
C VAL A 194 -8.35 -19.47 -6.22
N LEU A 195 -7.63 -19.48 -7.35
CA LEU A 195 -6.34 -20.16 -7.46
C LEU A 195 -5.30 -19.55 -6.51
N ALA A 196 -5.31 -18.23 -6.32
CA ALA A 196 -4.44 -17.56 -5.36
C ALA A 196 -4.63 -18.10 -3.93
N ALA A 197 -5.88 -18.24 -3.48
CA ALA A 197 -6.18 -18.83 -2.19
C ALA A 197 -5.81 -20.32 -2.14
N GLN A 198 -6.04 -21.08 -3.21
CA GLN A 198 -5.62 -22.49 -3.27
C GLN A 198 -4.10 -22.64 -3.08
N TRP A 199 -3.28 -21.80 -3.71
CA TRP A 199 -1.82 -21.78 -3.51
C TRP A 199 -1.44 -21.50 -2.05
N ILE A 200 -2.10 -20.52 -1.42
CA ILE A 200 -1.90 -20.22 0.00
C ILE A 200 -2.21 -21.44 0.87
N PHE A 201 -3.35 -22.10 0.64
CA PHE A 201 -3.75 -23.27 1.42
C PHE A 201 -2.86 -24.50 1.16
N LYS A 202 -2.37 -24.69 -0.06
CA LYS A 202 -1.42 -25.76 -0.39
C LYS A 202 -0.13 -25.60 0.40
N ALA A 203 0.45 -24.40 0.37
CA ALA A 203 1.66 -24.11 1.12
C ALA A 203 1.44 -24.13 2.65
N ALA A 204 0.32 -23.58 3.12
CA ALA A 204 -0.07 -23.60 4.53
C ALA A 204 -0.13 -25.03 5.08
N GLN A 205 -0.63 -25.99 4.30
CA GLN A 205 -0.65 -27.41 4.67
C GLN A 205 0.77 -27.97 4.84
N SER A 206 1.69 -27.67 3.92
CA SER A 206 3.08 -28.11 3.99
C SER A 206 3.86 -27.54 5.19
N VAL A 207 3.52 -26.32 5.63
CA VAL A 207 4.19 -25.62 6.76
C VAL A 207 3.49 -25.88 8.10
N GLY A 208 2.30 -26.50 8.11
CA GLY A 208 1.50 -26.66 9.32
C GLY A 208 0.89 -25.35 9.82
N THR A 209 0.50 -24.45 8.91
CA THR A 209 -0.11 -23.17 9.27
C THR A 209 -1.55 -23.38 9.76
N ARG A 210 -1.84 -22.95 11.00
CA ARG A 210 -3.16 -23.02 11.65
C ARG A 210 -4.05 -21.84 11.27
N ALA A 211 -5.35 -21.98 11.52
CA ALA A 211 -6.36 -20.97 11.17
C ALA A 211 -6.15 -19.59 11.85
N ASP A 212 -5.56 -19.56 13.05
CA ASP A 212 -5.28 -18.35 13.83
C ASP A 212 -3.99 -17.63 13.43
N MET A 213 -3.13 -18.30 12.64
CA MET A 213 -1.85 -17.78 12.20
C MET A 213 -1.97 -16.95 10.91
N PRO A 214 -1.01 -16.04 10.65
CA PRO A 214 -0.97 -15.29 9.39
C PRO A 214 -1.06 -16.21 8.17
N ALA A 215 -1.86 -15.82 7.18
CA ALA A 215 -2.10 -16.64 5.99
C ALA A 215 -0.82 -16.90 5.19
N LEU A 216 0.15 -15.97 5.23
CA LEU A 216 1.41 -16.06 4.51
C LEU A 216 2.60 -16.45 5.40
N SER A 217 2.37 -17.30 6.39
CA SER A 217 3.41 -17.85 7.26
C SER A 217 4.29 -18.86 6.53
N THR A 218 5.61 -18.64 6.58
CA THR A 218 6.63 -19.59 6.10
C THR A 218 7.19 -20.44 7.23
N SER A 219 6.97 -20.02 8.48
CA SER A 219 7.17 -20.80 9.71
C SER A 219 6.22 -20.30 10.81
N LEU A 220 6.41 -20.77 12.05
CA LEU A 220 5.66 -20.30 13.21
C LEU A 220 5.86 -18.79 13.51
N THR A 221 7.02 -18.24 13.19
CA THR A 221 7.40 -16.86 13.55
C THR A 221 7.67 -15.96 12.34
N THR A 222 7.90 -16.55 11.17
CA THR A 222 8.21 -15.83 9.93
C THR A 222 7.15 -16.03 8.86
N GLY A 223 7.15 -15.14 7.87
CA GLY A 223 6.26 -15.22 6.73
C GLY A 223 6.70 -14.28 5.61
N ILE A 224 5.93 -14.27 4.52
CA ILE A 224 6.22 -13.45 3.35
C ILE A 224 6.26 -11.97 3.74
N THR A 225 7.37 -11.33 3.43
CA THR A 225 7.66 -9.96 3.80
C THR A 225 7.33 -8.98 2.68
N ALA A 226 7.23 -7.70 3.04
CA ALA A 226 7.16 -6.60 2.08
C ALA A 226 8.39 -6.53 1.16
N ASN A 227 9.54 -7.02 1.61
CA ASN A 227 10.75 -7.06 0.80
C ASN A 227 10.67 -8.17 -0.24
N ASP A 228 10.20 -9.37 0.12
CA ASP A 228 10.05 -10.50 -0.81
C ASP A 228 9.15 -10.10 -1.99
N VAL A 229 7.99 -9.52 -1.69
CA VAL A 229 7.07 -9.00 -2.70
C VAL A 229 7.70 -7.87 -3.51
N SER A 230 8.37 -6.91 -2.87
CA SER A 230 8.99 -5.80 -3.60
C SER A 230 10.11 -6.28 -4.53
N SER A 231 10.90 -7.26 -4.11
CA SER A 231 11.97 -7.84 -4.91
C SER A 231 11.39 -8.60 -6.10
N ALA A 232 10.37 -9.44 -5.90
CA ALA A 232 9.73 -10.19 -6.98
C ALA A 232 9.15 -9.28 -8.08
N ILE A 233 8.45 -8.20 -7.70
CA ILE A 233 7.90 -7.24 -8.67
C ILE A 233 9.02 -6.53 -9.43
N LYS A 234 10.10 -6.12 -8.74
CA LYS A 234 11.22 -5.42 -9.38
C LYS A 234 11.97 -6.33 -10.35
N THR A 235 12.16 -7.60 -10.00
CA THR A 235 12.73 -8.60 -10.92
C THR A 235 11.86 -8.77 -12.16
N ALA A 236 10.54 -8.87 -12.01
CA ALA A 236 9.62 -8.92 -13.15
C ALA A 236 9.65 -7.63 -13.99
N ALA A 237 9.80 -6.46 -13.36
CA ALA A 237 9.91 -5.18 -14.05
C ALA A 237 11.17 -5.13 -14.93
N ILE A 238 12.32 -5.54 -14.39
CA ILE A 238 13.57 -5.64 -15.16
C ILE A 238 13.40 -6.56 -16.37
N ARG A 239 12.83 -7.75 -16.18
CA ARG A 239 12.58 -8.72 -17.26
C ARG A 239 11.66 -8.18 -18.36
N THR A 240 10.74 -7.28 -18.01
CA THR A 240 9.82 -6.63 -18.93
C THR A 240 10.30 -5.26 -19.41
N ARG A 241 11.60 -4.94 -19.19
CA ARG A 241 12.25 -3.68 -19.60
C ARG A 241 11.57 -2.42 -19.02
N GLN A 242 11.05 -2.53 -17.81
CA GLN A 242 10.49 -1.41 -17.05
C GLN A 242 11.45 -0.97 -15.94
N ASP A 243 11.38 0.30 -15.55
CA ASP A 243 12.20 0.83 -14.45
C ASP A 243 11.74 0.26 -13.09
N PRO A 244 12.55 -0.58 -12.40
CA PRO A 244 12.19 -1.17 -11.12
C PRO A 244 12.05 -0.13 -9.99
N SER A 245 12.61 1.07 -10.13
CA SER A 245 12.47 2.16 -9.14
C SER A 245 11.02 2.63 -8.99
N ARG A 246 10.20 2.42 -10.04
CA ARG A 246 8.79 2.79 -10.11
C ARG A 246 7.86 1.78 -9.44
N PHE A 247 8.38 0.66 -8.95
CA PHE A 247 7.58 -0.42 -8.38
C PHE A 247 7.84 -0.63 -6.89
N SER A 248 6.75 -0.87 -6.16
CA SER A 248 6.79 -1.30 -4.76
C SER A 248 5.61 -2.21 -4.43
N THR A 249 5.51 -2.67 -3.18
CA THR A 249 4.31 -3.38 -2.67
C THR A 249 3.00 -2.63 -2.94
N HIS A 250 3.01 -1.30 -2.94
CA HIS A 250 1.79 -0.52 -3.20
C HIS A 250 1.37 -0.56 -4.68
N SER A 251 2.30 -0.81 -5.61
CA SER A 251 2.02 -0.98 -7.04
C SER A 251 1.03 -2.12 -7.34
N ILE A 252 0.96 -3.16 -6.49
CA ILE A 252 -0.03 -4.25 -6.62
C ILE A 252 -1.45 -3.69 -6.50
N ARG A 253 -1.67 -2.91 -5.44
CA ARG A 253 -2.98 -2.32 -5.15
C ARG A 253 -3.37 -1.27 -6.20
N ILE A 254 -2.40 -0.47 -6.67
CA ILE A 254 -2.61 0.44 -7.80
C ILE A 254 -2.99 -0.36 -9.06
N GLY A 255 -2.31 -1.49 -9.29
CA GLY A 255 -2.55 -2.41 -10.40
C GLY A 255 -3.99 -2.96 -10.43
N GLY A 256 -4.45 -3.53 -9.32
CA GLY A 256 -5.82 -4.06 -9.25
C GLY A 256 -6.88 -2.97 -9.48
N ALA A 257 -6.68 -1.78 -8.91
CA ALA A 257 -7.59 -0.65 -9.11
C ALA A 257 -7.57 -0.12 -10.54
N THR A 258 -6.39 -0.12 -11.17
CA THR A 258 -6.20 0.21 -12.59
C THR A 258 -6.94 -0.78 -13.47
N ALA A 259 -6.82 -2.08 -13.18
CA ALA A 259 -7.51 -3.10 -13.96
C ALA A 259 -9.04 -2.97 -13.86
N LEU A 260 -9.58 -2.71 -12.67
CA LEU A 260 -11.01 -2.47 -12.48
C LEU A 260 -11.48 -1.22 -13.24
N LEU A 261 -10.74 -0.11 -13.14
CA LEU A 261 -11.06 1.12 -13.88
C LEU A 261 -11.14 0.85 -15.40
N ASN A 262 -10.13 0.17 -15.94
CA ASN A 262 -10.06 -0.11 -17.38
C ASN A 262 -11.05 -1.19 -17.84
N ALA A 263 -11.58 -2.00 -16.93
CA ALA A 263 -12.70 -2.91 -17.18
C ALA A 263 -14.07 -2.20 -17.11
N GLY A 264 -14.12 -0.90 -16.85
CA GLY A 264 -15.36 -0.13 -16.73
C GLY A 264 -16.08 -0.34 -15.39
N ALA A 265 -15.40 -0.83 -14.35
CA ALA A 265 -16.00 -0.98 -13.03
C ALA A 265 -16.40 0.38 -12.47
N ASP A 266 -17.58 0.43 -11.84
CA ASP A 266 -18.09 1.65 -11.24
C ASP A 266 -17.15 2.21 -10.15
N ARG A 267 -17.07 3.54 -10.07
CA ARG A 267 -16.19 4.26 -9.16
C ARG A 267 -16.47 3.92 -7.69
N LEU A 268 -17.73 3.74 -7.31
CA LEU A 268 -18.12 3.37 -5.96
C LEU A 268 -17.63 1.95 -5.63
N VAL A 269 -17.71 1.02 -6.58
CA VAL A 269 -17.19 -0.36 -6.41
C VAL A 269 -15.70 -0.34 -6.13
N ILE A 270 -14.91 0.41 -6.93
CA ILE A 270 -13.46 0.55 -6.73
C ILE A 270 -13.17 1.20 -5.37
N LYS A 271 -13.90 2.26 -5.00
CA LYS A 271 -13.76 2.96 -3.72
C LYS A 271 -14.02 2.04 -2.53
N LEU A 272 -15.10 1.26 -2.57
CA LEU A 272 -15.52 0.32 -1.52
C LEU A 272 -14.55 -0.86 -1.41
N LEU A 273 -14.14 -1.44 -2.53
CA LEU A 273 -13.20 -2.56 -2.54
C LEU A 273 -11.83 -2.14 -1.98
N GLY A 274 -11.37 -0.96 -2.37
CA GLY A 274 -10.12 -0.42 -1.86
C GLY A 274 -10.22 0.13 -0.43
N ARG A 275 -11.40 0.35 0.14
CA ARG A 275 -11.53 0.99 1.47
C ARG A 275 -10.90 2.39 1.48
N TRP A 276 -11.17 3.18 0.45
CA TRP A 276 -10.70 4.57 0.37
C TRP A 276 -11.73 5.53 0.97
N LEU A 277 -11.33 6.24 2.03
CA LEU A 277 -12.18 7.22 2.73
C LEU A 277 -12.40 8.48 1.90
N SER A 278 -11.36 8.93 1.19
CA SER A 278 -11.39 10.10 0.33
C SER A 278 -11.24 9.73 -1.14
N ASN A 279 -11.59 10.67 -2.01
CA ASN A 279 -11.37 10.54 -3.46
C ASN A 279 -9.89 10.66 -3.87
N ALA A 280 -8.96 10.77 -2.90
CA ALA A 280 -7.52 10.75 -3.15
C ALA A 280 -7.07 9.48 -3.90
N PHE A 281 -7.89 8.43 -3.93
CA PHE A 281 -7.61 7.24 -4.72
C PHE A 281 -7.64 7.45 -6.22
N GLU A 282 -8.39 8.44 -6.70
CA GLU A 282 -8.54 8.74 -8.14
C GLU A 282 -7.19 9.12 -8.77
N ALA A 283 -6.20 9.52 -7.97
CA ALA A 283 -4.86 9.84 -8.42
C ALA A 283 -3.96 8.63 -8.74
N TYR A 284 -4.40 7.40 -8.42
CA TYR A 284 -3.59 6.18 -8.58
C TYR A 284 -3.93 5.36 -9.84
N PRO A 285 -5.19 4.97 -10.11
CA PRO A 285 -5.52 4.23 -11.33
C PRO A 285 -5.12 5.00 -12.58
N VAL A 286 -4.64 4.28 -13.59
CA VAL A 286 -4.23 4.88 -14.87
C VAL A 286 -5.19 4.46 -15.97
N LEU A 287 -5.77 5.40 -16.71
CA LEU A 287 -6.54 5.09 -17.91
C LEU A 287 -5.57 4.61 -19.00
N THR A 288 -5.75 3.39 -19.48
CA THR A 288 -4.94 2.78 -20.54
C THR A 288 -5.61 2.94 -21.89
N ALA A 289 -4.85 2.70 -22.97
CA ALA A 289 -5.39 2.66 -24.33
C ALA A 289 -6.57 1.67 -24.48
N GLN A 290 -6.53 0.54 -23.76
CA GLN A 290 -7.63 -0.42 -23.75
C GLN A 290 -8.89 0.16 -23.09
N GLY A 291 -8.74 0.81 -21.94
CA GLY A 291 -9.88 1.41 -21.23
C GLY A 291 -10.50 2.59 -21.98
N SER A 292 -9.71 3.32 -22.77
CA SER A 292 -10.20 4.46 -23.55
C SER A 292 -10.70 4.09 -24.96
N ALA A 293 -10.59 2.83 -25.39
CA ALA A 293 -10.86 2.40 -26.78
C ALA A 293 -12.28 2.68 -27.30
N HIS A 294 -13.23 2.94 -26.41
CA HIS A 294 -14.63 3.23 -26.72
C HIS A 294 -15.02 4.71 -26.52
N LEU A 295 -14.15 5.52 -25.90
CA LEU A 295 -14.50 6.89 -25.51
C LEU A 295 -14.64 7.82 -26.71
N SER A 296 -13.85 7.61 -27.76
CA SER A 296 -13.98 8.39 -29.00
C SER A 296 -15.37 8.26 -29.63
N ARG A 297 -16.04 7.11 -29.48
CA ARG A 297 -17.41 6.89 -29.97
C ARG A 297 -18.49 7.60 -29.16
N LEU A 298 -18.19 8.01 -27.93
CA LEU A 298 -19.13 8.77 -27.08
C LEU A 298 -19.04 10.28 -27.34
N MET A 299 -18.01 10.73 -28.08
CA MET A 299 -17.75 12.14 -28.36
C MET A 299 -18.23 12.57 -29.75
N SER A 300 -18.66 11.61 -30.58
CA SER A 300 -19.25 11.79 -31.91
C SER A 300 -20.77 11.75 -31.83
#